data_AF-A0A931T8P1-F1
#
_entry.id   AF-A0A931T8P1-F1
#
_cell.length_a   1.000
_cell.length_b   1.000
_cell.length_c   1.000
_cell.angle_alpha   90.00
_cell.angle_beta   90.00
_cell.angle_gamma   90.00
#
_symmetry.space_group_name_H-M   'P 1'
#
loop_
_entity.id
_entity.type
_entity.pdbx_description
1 polymer ?
#
loop_
_entity_poly.entity_id
_entity_poly.type
_entity_poly.pdbx_seq_one_letter_code
_entity_poly.pdbx_strand_id
1 'polypeptide(L)'
;MRIRVLLAALAVALSSLTAGAASWIVVPHMGGTLAINEDRVGTVWYSSEGEPAGATLRILYEGNAEGKVVTGAEAMAAWKAIQDDSALASRFVWVSHMEGMLGIPHRSIRALFFAAAEPSKPAKLRIIHDIDTKVVEGAEAETLWKKLSGPLVIAPPTSVR
;
A
#
# COMPACT_ATOMS: atom_id res chain seq x y z
N MET A 1 -34.13 44.54 7.55
CA MET A 1 -34.51 43.19 8.03
C MET A 1 -34.05 42.19 6.96
N ARG A 2 -32.75 41.87 6.91
CA ARG A 2 -32.03 40.78 7.59
C ARG A 2 -32.42 39.37 7.10
N ILE A 3 -31.42 38.71 6.51
CA ILE A 3 -31.18 37.26 6.35
C ILE A 3 -31.76 36.62 5.07
N ARG A 4 -30.96 36.63 3.99
CA ARG A 4 -31.05 35.69 2.85
C ARG A 4 -29.69 35.09 2.45
N VAL A 5 -28.76 34.98 3.39
CA VAL A 5 -27.44 34.38 3.13
C VAL A 5 -27.07 33.48 4.30
N LEU A 6 -27.64 32.27 4.37
CA LEU A 6 -27.16 31.24 5.33
C LEU A 6 -27.70 29.82 5.07
N LEU A 7 -28.00 29.43 3.82
CA LEU A 7 -28.43 28.05 3.53
C LEU A 7 -27.55 27.28 2.53
N ALA A 8 -26.52 27.90 1.94
CA ALA A 8 -25.61 27.21 1.01
C ALA A 8 -24.32 26.71 1.69
N ALA A 9 -23.95 27.25 2.86
CA ALA A 9 -22.71 26.88 3.55
C ALA A 9 -22.85 25.61 4.43
N LEU A 10 -24.08 25.16 4.72
CA LEU A 10 -24.30 24.01 5.61
C LEU A 10 -24.27 22.66 4.88
N ALA A 11 -24.50 22.62 3.56
CA ALA A 11 -24.41 21.38 2.77
C ALA A 11 -22.96 20.97 2.48
N VAL A 12 -22.03 21.93 2.37
CA VAL A 12 -20.60 21.66 2.14
C VAL A 12 -19.92 21.12 3.40
N ALA A 13 -20.42 21.46 4.60
CA ALA A 13 -19.87 20.99 5.87
C ALA A 13 -20.34 19.58 6.28
N LEU A 14 -21.44 19.06 5.72
CA LEU A 14 -21.87 17.68 5.98
C LEU A 14 -21.18 16.63 5.10
N SER A 15 -20.59 17.03 3.95
CA SER A 15 -19.75 16.12 3.16
C SER A 15 -18.36 15.93 3.76
N SER A 16 -17.94 16.80 4.68
CA SER A 16 -16.66 16.68 5.40
C SER A 16 -16.73 15.74 6.61
N LEU A 17 -17.91 15.18 6.91
CA LEU A 17 -18.17 14.30 8.05
C LEU A 17 -18.44 12.84 7.65
N THR A 18 -17.93 12.38 6.51
CA THR A 18 -17.58 10.95 6.40
C THR A 18 -16.31 10.72 7.21
N ALA A 19 -16.45 10.74 8.54
CA ALA A 19 -15.52 10.04 9.41
C ALA A 19 -15.31 8.67 8.77
N GLY A 20 -14.07 8.40 8.34
CA GLY A 20 -13.73 7.26 7.50
C GLY A 20 -14.42 6.02 8.02
N ALA A 21 -15.35 5.47 7.24
CA ALA A 21 -15.93 4.18 7.57
C ALA A 21 -14.74 3.22 7.72
N ALA A 22 -14.66 2.52 8.85
CA ALA A 22 -13.62 1.51 9.02
C ALA A 22 -13.78 0.49 7.89
N SER A 23 -12.80 0.43 7.01
CA SER A 23 -12.74 -0.52 5.91
C SER A 23 -12.00 -1.78 6.37
N TRP A 24 -12.44 -2.95 5.91
CA TRP A 24 -12.04 -4.25 6.44
C TRP A 24 -11.65 -5.22 5.32
N ILE A 25 -10.50 -5.88 5.49
CA ILE A 25 -10.15 -7.07 4.71
C ILE A 25 -10.72 -8.29 5.43
N VAL A 26 -11.58 -9.04 4.76
CA VAL A 26 -12.29 -10.18 5.33
C VAL A 26 -11.73 -11.48 4.77
N VAL A 27 -11.25 -12.37 5.64
CA VAL A 27 -10.61 -13.64 5.25
C VAL A 27 -11.05 -14.82 6.11
N PRO A 28 -11.03 -16.07 5.59
CA PRO A 28 -11.34 -17.26 6.37
C PRO A 28 -10.34 -17.52 7.50
N HIS A 29 -10.82 -17.89 8.70
CA HIS A 29 -9.97 -18.12 9.88
C HIS A 29 -10.63 -19.10 10.86
N MET A 30 -9.96 -20.23 11.16
CA MET A 30 -10.36 -21.22 12.18
C MET A 30 -11.83 -21.66 12.08
N GLY A 31 -12.34 -21.91 10.86
CA GLY A 31 -13.74 -22.29 10.63
C GLY A 31 -14.75 -21.12 10.69
N GLY A 32 -14.27 -19.89 10.88
CA GLY A 32 -15.04 -18.66 10.80
C GLY A 32 -14.37 -17.62 9.91
N THR A 33 -14.58 -16.35 10.25
CA THR A 33 -14.13 -15.21 9.46
C THR A 33 -13.36 -14.23 10.33
N LEU A 34 -12.20 -13.79 9.84
CA LEU A 34 -11.40 -12.73 10.43
C LEU A 34 -11.59 -11.45 9.59
N ALA A 35 -12.01 -10.37 10.24
CA ALA A 35 -12.02 -9.03 9.66
C ALA A 35 -10.81 -8.24 10.16
N ILE A 36 -9.95 -7.82 9.24
CA ILE A 36 -8.73 -7.06 9.52
C ILE A 36 -8.98 -5.61 9.13
N ASN A 37 -8.84 -4.69 10.08
CA ASN A 37 -8.98 -3.26 9.80
C ASN A 37 -7.84 -2.81 8.86
N GLU A 38 -8.19 -2.21 7.73
CA GLU A 38 -7.21 -1.78 6.71
C GLU A 38 -6.20 -0.75 7.22
N ASP A 39 -6.59 0.08 8.19
CA ASP A 39 -5.71 1.04 8.83
C ASP A 39 -4.62 0.38 9.69
N ARG A 40 -4.78 -0.90 10.01
CA ARG A 40 -3.82 -1.69 10.77
C ARG A 40 -3.00 -2.67 9.93
N VAL A 41 -3.24 -2.74 8.62
CA VAL A 41 -2.47 -3.63 7.72
C VAL A 41 -1.03 -3.10 7.57
N GLY A 42 -0.05 -3.92 7.91
CA GLY A 42 1.37 -3.61 7.84
C GLY A 42 1.99 -3.93 6.47
N THR A 43 1.71 -5.12 5.91
CA THR A 43 2.08 -5.49 4.54
C THR A 43 1.13 -6.56 4.02
N VAL A 44 1.03 -6.65 2.71
CA VAL A 44 0.32 -7.75 2.03
C VAL A 44 1.31 -8.42 1.09
N TRP A 45 1.41 -9.73 1.09
CA TRP A 45 2.17 -10.49 0.12
C TRP A 45 1.27 -11.53 -0.53
N TYR A 46 1.30 -11.60 -1.86
CA TYR A 46 0.55 -12.58 -2.64
C TYR A 46 1.49 -13.31 -3.60
N SER A 47 1.44 -14.64 -3.61
CA SER A 47 2.05 -15.48 -4.64
C SER A 47 0.98 -16.24 -5.41
N SER A 48 1.08 -16.19 -6.75
CA SER A 48 0.26 -16.96 -7.69
C SER A 48 0.91 -18.30 -8.07
N GLU A 49 2.02 -18.67 -7.44
CA GLU A 49 2.75 -19.88 -7.78
C GLU A 49 1.88 -21.13 -7.55
N GLY A 50 1.81 -22.02 -8.54
CA GLY A 50 1.02 -23.26 -8.43
C GLY A 50 -0.50 -23.05 -8.39
N GLU A 51 -0.99 -21.91 -8.87
CA GLU A 51 -2.42 -21.61 -8.95
C GLU A 51 -3.24 -22.73 -9.65
N PRO A 52 -4.46 -23.02 -9.15
CA PRO A 52 -5.12 -22.38 -8.00
C PRO A 52 -4.70 -22.97 -6.64
N ALA A 53 -4.05 -24.14 -6.60
CA ALA A 53 -3.79 -24.86 -5.35
C ALA A 53 -2.65 -24.28 -4.50
N GLY A 54 -1.65 -23.68 -5.15
CA GLY A 54 -0.48 -23.07 -4.51
C GLY A 54 -0.60 -21.58 -4.20
N ALA A 55 -1.69 -20.93 -4.65
CA ALA A 55 -1.91 -19.51 -4.40
C ALA A 55 -1.84 -19.23 -2.89
N THR A 56 -1.08 -18.22 -2.50
CA THR A 56 -0.87 -17.89 -1.09
C THR A 56 -0.96 -16.38 -0.89
N LEU A 57 -1.81 -15.97 0.05
CA LEU A 57 -1.95 -14.59 0.50
C LEU A 57 -1.52 -14.51 1.97
N ARG A 58 -0.58 -13.62 2.28
CA ARG A 58 -0.18 -13.28 3.65
C ARG A 58 -0.46 -11.81 3.94
N ILE A 59 -1.16 -11.54 5.03
CA ILE A 59 -1.47 -10.19 5.50
C ILE A 59 -0.85 -10.00 6.88
N LEU A 60 0.17 -9.15 6.99
CA LEU A 60 0.68 -8.70 8.29
C LEU A 60 -0.18 -7.53 8.77
N TYR A 61 -0.53 -7.51 10.05
CA TYR A 61 -1.33 -6.44 10.65
C TYR A 61 -0.97 -6.23 12.12
N GLU A 62 -1.25 -5.04 12.65
CA GLU A 62 -0.96 -4.67 14.03
C GLU A 62 -1.60 -5.67 15.01
N GLY A 63 -0.80 -6.14 15.98
CA GLY A 63 -1.21 -7.16 16.95
C GLY A 63 -0.99 -8.61 16.49
N ASN A 64 -0.55 -8.84 15.24
CA ASN A 64 -0.15 -10.17 14.77
C ASN A 64 1.08 -10.10 13.83
N ALA A 65 2.26 -10.27 14.41
CA ALA A 65 3.53 -10.22 13.69
C ALA A 65 3.73 -11.41 12.71
N GLU A 66 3.11 -12.56 12.97
CA GLU A 66 3.14 -13.70 12.05
C GLU A 66 2.23 -13.48 10.84
N GLY A 67 1.19 -12.68 11.04
CA GLY A 67 0.17 -12.34 10.05
C GLY A 67 -0.83 -13.46 9.82
N LYS A 68 -1.79 -13.18 8.93
CA LYS A 68 -2.77 -14.15 8.48
C LYS A 68 -2.37 -14.69 7.11
N VAL A 69 -2.21 -16.00 7.02
CA VAL A 69 -2.04 -16.73 5.76
C VAL A 69 -3.36 -17.35 5.32
N VAL A 70 -3.66 -17.20 4.03
CA VAL A 70 -4.77 -17.82 3.29
C VAL A 70 -4.16 -18.50 2.08
N THR A 71 -4.67 -19.68 1.69
CA THR A 71 -4.17 -20.43 0.55
C THR A 71 -5.28 -20.82 -0.43
N GLY A 72 -4.91 -21.27 -1.61
CA GLY A 72 -5.84 -21.82 -2.59
C GLY A 72 -6.76 -20.77 -3.22
N ALA A 73 -7.97 -21.21 -3.59
CA ALA A 73 -9.00 -20.34 -4.17
C ALA A 73 -9.40 -19.18 -3.25
N GLU A 74 -9.33 -19.36 -1.93
CA GLU A 74 -9.63 -18.31 -0.95
C GLU A 74 -8.57 -17.19 -1.00
N ALA A 75 -7.30 -17.55 -1.20
CA ALA A 75 -6.22 -16.57 -1.37
C ALA A 75 -6.44 -15.73 -2.63
N MET A 76 -6.79 -16.38 -3.74
CA MET A 76 -7.08 -15.71 -5.01
C MET A 76 -8.28 -14.76 -4.87
N ALA A 77 -9.35 -15.20 -4.22
CA ALA A 77 -10.54 -14.38 -4.01
C ALA A 77 -10.25 -13.16 -3.12
N ALA A 78 -9.53 -13.37 -2.02
CA ALA A 78 -9.13 -12.28 -1.13
C ALA A 78 -8.15 -11.31 -1.82
N TRP A 79 -7.19 -11.82 -2.58
CA TRP A 79 -6.26 -11.01 -3.37
C TRP A 79 -7.00 -10.17 -4.42
N LYS A 80 -7.92 -10.78 -5.17
CA LYS A 80 -8.74 -10.09 -6.14
C LYS A 80 -9.57 -8.98 -5.50
N ALA A 81 -10.19 -9.24 -4.34
CA ALA A 81 -10.93 -8.22 -3.61
C ALA A 81 -10.04 -7.03 -3.20
N ILE A 82 -8.81 -7.28 -2.74
CA ILE A 82 -7.84 -6.23 -2.41
C ILE A 82 -7.46 -5.39 -3.64
N GLN A 83 -7.26 -6.03 -4.80
CA GLN A 83 -6.86 -5.34 -6.03
C GLN A 83 -8.03 -4.59 -6.70
N ASP A 84 -9.24 -5.14 -6.65
CA ASP A 84 -10.44 -4.53 -7.23
C ASP A 84 -10.90 -3.31 -6.40
N ASP A 85 -10.65 -3.29 -5.09
CA ASP A 85 -10.85 -2.11 -4.25
C ASP A 85 -9.75 -1.07 -4.52
N SER A 86 -10.04 -0.14 -5.44
CA SER A 86 -9.10 0.94 -5.78
C SER A 86 -8.69 1.80 -4.59
N ALA A 87 -9.57 1.98 -3.59
CA ALA A 87 -9.26 2.78 -2.42
C ALA A 87 -8.22 2.06 -1.56
N LEU A 88 -8.41 0.77 -1.30
CA LEU A 88 -7.45 -0.06 -0.57
C LEU A 88 -6.15 -0.28 -1.36
N ALA A 89 -6.23 -0.68 -2.63
CA ALA A 89 -5.07 -0.96 -3.46
C ALA A 89 -4.15 0.26 -3.60
N SER A 90 -4.72 1.47 -3.66
CA SER A 90 -3.95 2.72 -3.74
C SER A 90 -3.16 3.07 -2.47
N ARG A 91 -3.41 2.39 -1.35
CA ARG A 91 -2.68 2.60 -0.09
C ARG A 91 -1.32 1.93 -0.07
N PHE A 92 -1.02 1.08 -1.05
CA PHE A 92 0.22 0.33 -1.13
C PHE A 92 1.05 0.68 -2.36
N VAL A 93 2.36 0.61 -2.18
CA VAL A 93 3.32 0.43 -3.26
C VAL A 93 3.45 -1.06 -3.51
N TRP A 94 2.96 -1.50 -4.66
CA TRP A 94 3.06 -2.89 -5.11
C TRP A 94 4.39 -3.11 -5.84
N VAL A 95 5.16 -4.10 -5.38
CA VAL A 95 6.49 -4.42 -5.91
C VAL A 95 6.69 -5.93 -6.04
N SER A 96 7.51 -6.35 -6.99
CA SER A 96 7.86 -7.76 -7.17
C SER A 96 8.68 -8.27 -5.97
N HIS A 97 8.32 -9.41 -5.37
CA HIS A 97 9.01 -9.97 -4.21
C HIS A 97 8.76 -11.47 -4.03
N MET A 98 9.85 -12.26 -3.96
CA MET A 98 9.83 -13.71 -3.70
C MET A 98 8.76 -14.42 -4.54
N GLU A 99 8.87 -14.29 -5.87
CA GLU A 99 7.96 -14.91 -6.86
C GLU A 99 6.49 -14.45 -6.77
N GLY A 100 6.22 -13.43 -5.94
CA GLY A 100 4.92 -12.82 -5.77
C GLY A 100 4.97 -11.29 -5.81
N MET A 101 3.92 -10.68 -5.28
CA MET A 101 3.75 -9.24 -5.19
C MET A 101 3.64 -8.84 -3.72
N LEU A 102 4.46 -7.87 -3.31
CA LEU A 102 4.45 -7.28 -1.98
C LEU A 102 3.83 -5.88 -2.05
N GLY A 103 2.79 -5.66 -1.25
CA GLY A 103 2.22 -4.36 -0.95
C GLY A 103 2.87 -3.75 0.29
N ILE A 104 3.63 -2.69 0.08
CA ILE A 104 4.23 -1.86 1.14
C ILE A 104 3.32 -0.64 1.35
N PRO A 105 2.68 -0.46 2.52
CA PRO A 105 1.82 0.70 2.74
C PRO A 105 2.57 2.01 2.58
N HIS A 106 1.97 3.00 1.92
CA HIS A 106 2.56 4.33 1.81
C HIS A 106 2.90 4.94 3.18
N ARG A 107 2.04 4.72 4.18
CA ARG A 107 2.23 5.24 5.55
C ARG A 107 3.47 4.68 6.26
N SER A 108 3.97 3.50 5.86
CA SER A 108 5.12 2.88 6.50
C SER A 108 6.44 3.22 5.81
N ILE A 109 6.41 3.87 4.63
CA ILE A 109 7.61 4.28 3.90
C ILE A 109 8.22 5.49 4.59
N ARG A 110 9.44 5.31 5.10
CA ARG A 110 10.20 6.35 5.80
C ARG A 110 11.12 7.13 4.87
N ALA A 111 11.68 6.45 3.87
CA ALA A 111 12.58 7.06 2.91
C ALA A 111 12.64 6.27 1.61
N LEU A 112 12.95 6.98 0.53
CA LEU A 112 13.23 6.41 -0.79
C LEU A 112 14.64 6.84 -1.21
N PHE A 113 15.41 5.90 -1.72
CA PHE A 113 16.71 6.18 -2.34
C PHE A 113 16.74 5.59 -3.74
N PHE A 114 16.97 6.43 -4.75
CA PHE A 114 17.05 6.01 -6.14
C PHE A 114 18.44 6.28 -6.71
N ALA A 115 19.01 5.26 -7.34
CA ALA A 115 20.19 5.37 -8.19
C ALA A 115 19.78 5.02 -9.62
N ALA A 116 20.05 5.92 -10.56
CA ALA A 116 19.79 5.69 -11.98
C ALA A 116 20.70 4.56 -12.53
N ALA A 117 20.31 3.98 -13.67
CA ALA A 117 21.12 2.97 -14.33
C ALA A 117 22.48 3.55 -14.79
N GLU A 118 23.53 2.75 -14.64
CA GLU A 118 24.86 2.98 -15.20
C GLU A 118 25.15 1.89 -16.25
N PRO A 119 26.11 2.06 -17.17
CA PRO A 119 26.41 1.05 -18.20
C PRO A 119 26.65 -0.37 -17.65
N SER A 120 27.12 -0.50 -16.41
CA SER A 120 27.40 -1.77 -15.74
C SER A 120 26.45 -2.12 -14.60
N LYS A 121 25.44 -1.30 -14.31
CA LYS A 121 24.52 -1.51 -13.17
C LYS A 121 23.09 -1.11 -13.52
N PRO A 122 22.09 -1.95 -13.23
CA PRO A 122 20.71 -1.55 -13.40
C PRO A 122 20.36 -0.41 -12.44
N ALA A 123 19.31 0.36 -12.78
CA ALA A 123 18.72 1.31 -11.85
C ALA A 123 18.30 0.58 -10.56
N LYS A 124 18.37 1.28 -9.43
CA LYS A 124 18.09 0.70 -8.10
C LYS A 124 17.26 1.66 -7.27
N LEU A 125 16.14 1.17 -6.76
CA LEU A 125 15.29 1.85 -5.79
C LEU A 125 15.35 1.09 -4.46
N ARG A 126 15.69 1.79 -3.38
CA ARG A 126 15.56 1.28 -2.01
C ARG A 126 14.37 1.96 -1.35
N ILE A 127 13.42 1.16 -0.90
CA ILE A 127 12.23 1.58 -0.16
C ILE A 127 12.47 1.19 1.30
N ILE A 128 12.78 2.19 2.14
CA ILE A 128 13.01 2.00 3.57
C ILE A 128 11.65 2.14 4.25
N HIS A 129 11.16 1.08 4.88
CA HIS A 129 9.88 1.06 5.58
C HIS A 129 10.01 0.50 7.01
N ASP A 130 8.93 0.52 7.79
CA ASP A 130 8.97 0.23 9.23
C ASP A 130 9.57 -1.12 9.63
N ILE A 131 9.49 -2.12 8.75
CA ILE A 131 9.86 -3.51 9.03
C ILE A 131 11.21 -3.86 8.43
N ASP A 132 11.52 -3.34 7.24
CA ASP A 132 12.71 -3.72 6.48
C ASP A 132 13.02 -2.70 5.37
N THR A 133 14.05 -2.98 4.56
CA THR A 133 14.35 -2.29 3.32
C THR A 133 14.10 -3.19 2.12
N LYS A 134 13.15 -2.79 1.27
CA LYS A 134 12.95 -3.45 -0.02
C LYS A 134 13.83 -2.81 -1.09
N VAL A 135 14.57 -3.65 -1.81
CA VAL A 135 15.33 -3.24 -3.01
C VAL A 135 14.58 -3.70 -4.25
N VAL A 136 14.42 -2.78 -5.20
CA VAL A 136 13.89 -3.01 -6.55
C VAL A 136 14.95 -2.58 -7.55
N GLU A 137 15.11 -3.31 -8.65
CA GLU A 137 16.14 -3.05 -9.66
C GLU A 137 15.55 -3.00 -11.08
N GLY A 138 16.30 -2.40 -12.01
CA GLY A 138 15.94 -2.31 -13.43
C GLY A 138 14.76 -1.39 -13.71
N ALA A 139 13.97 -1.73 -14.74
CA ALA A 139 12.87 -0.90 -15.22
C ALA A 139 11.75 -0.68 -14.18
N GLU A 140 11.53 -1.65 -13.27
CA GLU A 140 10.58 -1.51 -12.17
C GLU A 140 11.01 -0.38 -11.22
N ALA A 141 12.31 -0.30 -10.90
CA ALA A 141 12.86 0.76 -10.04
C ALA A 141 12.63 2.15 -10.63
N GLU A 142 12.87 2.34 -11.93
CA GLU A 142 12.66 3.62 -12.61
C GLU A 142 11.19 4.03 -12.63
N THR A 143 10.30 3.07 -12.91
CA THR A 143 8.86 3.29 -12.97
C THR A 143 8.31 3.69 -11.61
N LEU A 144 8.69 2.95 -10.56
CA LEU A 144 8.31 3.26 -9.19
C LEU A 144 8.87 4.61 -8.74
N TRP A 145 10.13 4.92 -9.05
CA TRP A 145 10.71 6.22 -8.70
C TRP A 145 9.92 7.38 -9.30
N LYS A 146 9.58 7.32 -10.59
CA LYS A 146 8.74 8.35 -11.25
C LYS A 146 7.36 8.48 -10.58
N LYS A 147 6.75 7.36 -10.20
CA LYS A 147 5.44 7.35 -9.52
C LYS A 147 5.51 7.94 -8.10
N LEU A 148 6.57 7.63 -7.35
CA LEU A 148 6.66 7.93 -5.92
C LEU A 148 7.31 9.29 -5.61
N SER A 149 8.23 9.76 -6.45
CA SER A 149 8.93 11.03 -6.21
C SER A 149 8.06 12.26 -6.48
N GLY A 150 6.93 12.11 -7.19
CA GLY A 150 6.03 13.20 -7.54
C GLY A 150 6.76 14.38 -8.21
N PRO A 151 6.17 15.59 -8.23
CA PRO A 151 6.94 16.79 -8.50
C PRO A 151 7.95 17.01 -7.37
N LEU A 152 9.22 16.72 -7.64
CA LEU A 152 10.32 16.93 -6.70
C LEU A 152 10.31 18.37 -6.17
N VAL A 153 9.98 18.55 -4.90
CA VAL A 153 10.24 19.80 -4.18
C VAL A 153 11.70 19.78 -3.77
N ILE A 154 12.56 20.33 -4.61
CA ILE A 154 13.97 20.51 -4.28
C ILE A 154 14.05 21.65 -3.27
N ALA A 155 14.25 21.33 -2.00
CA ALA A 155 14.58 22.34 -1.01
C ALA A 155 15.92 22.99 -1.41
N PRO A 156 16.00 24.33 -1.48
CA PRO A 156 17.26 25.00 -1.79
C PRO A 156 18.31 24.61 -0.74
N PRO A 157 19.59 24.46 -1.12
CA PRO A 157 20.64 24.14 -0.16
C PRO A 157 20.67 25.20 0.94
N THR A 158 20.45 24.78 2.18
CA THR A 158 20.59 25.65 3.35
C THR A 158 22.02 26.15 3.36
N SER A 159 22.23 27.42 3.01
CA SER A 159 23.56 28.03 3.09
C SER A 159 23.93 28.08 4.57
N VAL A 160 24.82 27.19 5.00
CA VAL A 160 25.44 27.26 6.32
C VAL A 160 26.31 28.52 6.31
N ARG A 161 25.91 29.52 7.10
CA ARG A 161 26.71 30.72 7.36
C ARG A 161 27.63 30.48 8.54
#